data_AF-A0A956EID0-F1
#
_entry.id   AF-A0A956EID0-F1
#
_cell.length_a   1.000
_cell.length_b   1.000
_cell.length_c   1.000
_cell.angle_alpha   90.00
_cell.angle_beta   90.00
_cell.angle_gamma   90.00
#
_symmetry.space_group_name_H-M   'P 1'
#
loop_
_entity.id
_entity.type
_entity.pdbx_description
1 polymer ?
#
loop_
_entity_poly.entity_id
_entity_poly.type
_entity_poly.pdbx_seq_one_letter_code
_entity_poly.pdbx_strand_id
1 'polypeptide(L)'
;MPACAQLTTSTEVRLLPSPDRAAQATAAVRVEVVDHSFAATWEQEGPRLRATIRERRSCRAVAMVPMIRETKTVRMIDAGVYWEYGIAALTLGVASYAFVRPEAFSRPLINAEGEIVRERRSGYTSGGLFAAIGVYSLSAAIIDSVRARDSVTYEDTLERRPGGAVPCDPEEVPWRERSVALIVGAREVAGRTDDEGRVELLLPSASDPAEVGVRMPAAIRVDPTHAIAVEVVLAAEPDDGEAPTRSERR
;
A
#
# COMPACT_ATOMS: atom_id res chain seq x y z
N MET A 1 21.41 16.54 27.17
CA MET A 1 20.62 16.04 26.04
C MET A 1 21.45 16.32 24.78
N PRO A 2 22.20 15.35 24.25
CA PRO A 2 23.00 15.61 23.06
C PRO A 2 22.05 15.71 21.86
N ALA A 3 22.18 16.83 21.15
CA ALA A 3 21.51 17.08 19.90
C ALA A 3 21.95 16.00 18.90
N CYS A 4 21.04 15.15 18.45
CA CYS A 4 21.28 14.30 17.30
C CYS A 4 21.63 15.21 16.13
N ALA A 5 22.84 15.11 15.58
CA ALA A 5 23.20 15.75 14.32
C ALA A 5 22.13 15.35 13.29
N GLN A 6 21.42 16.34 12.75
CA GLN A 6 20.30 16.12 11.84
C GLN A 6 20.85 15.75 10.46
N LEU A 7 21.18 14.48 10.26
CA LEU A 7 21.51 13.99 8.92
C LEU A 7 20.23 14.02 8.06
N THR A 8 20.21 14.89 7.05
CA THR A 8 19.13 14.86 6.05
C THR A 8 19.43 13.74 5.07
N THR A 9 18.52 12.77 4.98
CA THR A 9 18.65 11.62 4.09
C THR A 9 17.60 11.73 3.00
N SER A 10 18.05 11.67 1.73
CA SER A 10 17.18 11.56 0.57
C SER A 10 17.44 10.22 -0.10
N THR A 11 16.37 9.48 -0.40
CA THR A 11 16.47 8.19 -1.08
C THR A 11 15.87 8.32 -2.46
N GLU A 12 16.70 8.18 -3.48
CA GLU A 12 16.28 8.11 -4.88
C GLU A 12 16.24 6.64 -5.31
N VAL A 13 15.14 6.23 -5.93
CA VAL A 13 14.97 4.86 -6.46
C VAL A 13 14.82 4.94 -7.97
N ARG A 14 15.65 4.18 -8.68
CA ARG A 14 15.61 4.04 -10.13
C ARG A 14 15.50 2.58 -10.52
N LEU A 15 14.76 2.31 -11.59
CA LEU A 15 14.70 0.99 -12.21
C LEU A 15 15.57 1.00 -13.46
N LEU A 16 16.55 0.10 -13.49
CA LEU A 16 17.49 -0.04 -14.58
C LEU A 16 17.22 -1.35 -15.34
N PRO A 17 17.22 -1.33 -16.68
CA PRO A 17 17.19 -2.55 -17.48
C PRO A 17 18.35 -3.47 -17.13
N SER A 18 18.07 -4.77 -16.99
CA SER A 18 19.10 -5.80 -16.78
C SER A 18 19.26 -6.64 -18.06
N PRO A 19 20.10 -6.23 -19.04
CA PRO A 19 20.19 -6.92 -20.34
C PRO A 19 20.63 -8.38 -20.21
N ASP A 20 21.60 -8.66 -19.32
CA ASP A 20 22.14 -10.01 -19.11
C ASP A 20 21.09 -10.97 -18.51
N ARG A 21 20.22 -10.46 -17.65
CA ARG A 21 19.14 -11.25 -17.04
C ARG A 21 17.90 -11.30 -17.91
N ALA A 22 17.61 -10.25 -18.67
CA ALA A 22 16.54 -10.27 -19.67
C ALA A 22 16.78 -11.33 -20.75
N ALA A 23 18.04 -11.58 -21.11
CA ALA A 23 18.41 -12.64 -22.03
C ALA A 23 18.22 -14.07 -21.46
N GLN A 24 18.28 -14.22 -20.13
CA GLN A 24 18.15 -15.51 -19.44
C GLN A 24 16.75 -15.75 -18.87
N ALA A 25 15.97 -14.70 -18.64
CA ALA A 25 14.62 -14.79 -18.12
C ALA A 25 13.64 -15.05 -19.27
N THR A 26 13.03 -16.23 -19.27
CA THR A 26 11.71 -16.38 -19.90
C THR A 26 10.77 -15.44 -19.17
N ALA A 27 10.34 -14.35 -19.83
CA ALA A 27 9.36 -13.44 -19.26
C ALA A 27 8.14 -14.27 -18.83
N ALA A 28 7.95 -14.43 -17.52
CA ALA A 28 6.81 -15.15 -17.00
C ALA A 28 5.58 -14.29 -17.32
N VAL A 29 4.85 -14.67 -18.36
CA VAL A 29 3.59 -14.04 -18.74
C VAL A 29 2.52 -14.66 -17.86
N ARG A 30 1.96 -13.84 -16.96
CA ARG A 30 0.78 -14.22 -16.18
C ARG A 30 -0.45 -13.64 -16.85
N VAL A 31 -1.53 -14.41 -16.88
CA VAL A 31 -2.84 -13.91 -17.32
C VAL A 31 -3.61 -13.49 -16.08
N GLU A 32 -4.03 -12.24 -16.03
CA GLU A 32 -4.84 -11.68 -14.95
C GLU A 32 -6.20 -11.24 -15.51
N VAL A 33 -7.28 -11.52 -14.79
CA VAL A 33 -8.61 -10.98 -15.12
C VAL A 33 -8.66 -9.54 -14.63
N VAL A 34 -9.00 -8.61 -15.54
CA VAL A 34 -9.00 -7.17 -15.27
C VAL A 34 -10.38 -6.55 -15.27
N ASP A 35 -11.36 -7.22 -15.89
CA ASP A 35 -12.74 -6.73 -15.96
C ASP A 35 -13.74 -7.88 -16.09
N HIS A 36 -14.95 -7.62 -15.62
CA HIS A 36 -16.07 -8.55 -15.62
C HIS A 36 -17.30 -7.84 -16.19
N SER A 37 -17.95 -8.46 -17.16
CA SER A 37 -19.24 -7.99 -17.67
C SER A 37 -20.23 -9.16 -17.67
N PHE A 38 -21.51 -8.87 -17.50
CA PHE A 38 -22.53 -9.90 -17.35
C PHE A 38 -23.60 -9.73 -18.42
N ALA A 39 -24.00 -10.87 -19.00
CA ALA A 39 -25.15 -10.97 -19.88
C ALA A 39 -26.14 -11.97 -19.30
N ALA A 40 -27.43 -11.69 -19.39
CA ALA A 40 -28.47 -12.64 -19.04
C ALA A 40 -29.42 -12.84 -20.21
N THR A 41 -29.85 -14.08 -20.41
CA THR A 41 -31.03 -14.41 -21.21
C THR A 41 -32.12 -14.85 -20.24
N TRP A 42 -33.36 -14.38 -20.45
CA TRP A 42 -34.45 -14.69 -19.53
C TRP A 42 -35.75 -15.00 -20.28
N GLU A 43 -36.58 -15.81 -19.62
CA GLU A 43 -37.91 -16.20 -20.05
C GLU A 43 -38.84 -16.19 -18.84
N GLN A 44 -40.06 -15.69 -19.02
CA GLN A 44 -41.06 -15.62 -17.97
C GLN A 44 -42.26 -16.51 -18.30
N GLU A 45 -42.59 -17.42 -17.38
CA GLU A 45 -43.75 -18.31 -17.44
C GLU A 45 -44.66 -18.02 -16.23
N GLY A 46 -45.67 -17.17 -16.41
CA GLY A 46 -46.55 -16.74 -15.31
C GLY A 46 -45.77 -16.04 -14.20
N PRO A 47 -45.81 -16.51 -12.94
CA PRO A 47 -45.05 -15.92 -11.84
C PRO A 47 -43.59 -16.38 -11.79
N ARG A 48 -43.13 -17.27 -12.69
CA ARG A 48 -41.75 -17.80 -12.67
C ARG A 48 -40.90 -17.09 -13.71
N LEU A 49 -39.75 -16.57 -13.28
CA LEU A 49 -38.71 -16.01 -14.15
C LEU A 49 -37.53 -16.99 -14.17
N ARG A 50 -37.23 -17.55 -15.34
CA ARG A 50 -36.02 -18.33 -15.58
C ARG A 50 -34.98 -17.44 -16.25
N ALA A 51 -33.80 -17.30 -15.65
CA ALA A 51 -32.70 -16.54 -16.23
C ALA A 51 -31.43 -17.40 -16.32
N THR A 52 -30.69 -17.28 -17.41
CA THR A 52 -29.35 -17.85 -17.57
C THR A 52 -28.34 -16.71 -17.63
N ILE A 53 -27.40 -16.69 -16.68
CA ILE A 53 -26.42 -15.62 -16.51
C ILE A 53 -25.05 -16.11 -16.97
N ARG A 54 -24.43 -15.35 -17.88
CA ARG A 54 -23.09 -15.58 -18.42
C ARG A 54 -22.20 -14.41 -18.04
N GLU A 55 -21.00 -14.74 -17.56
CA GLU A 55 -19.93 -13.81 -17.26
C GLU A 55 -18.96 -13.76 -18.43
N ARG A 56 -18.75 -12.56 -18.97
CA ARG A 56 -17.73 -12.22 -19.96
C ARG A 56 -16.53 -11.61 -19.24
N ARG A 57 -15.38 -12.27 -19.36
CA ARG A 57 -14.16 -11.85 -18.65
C ARG A 57 -13.18 -11.20 -19.62
N SER A 58 -12.64 -10.06 -19.23
CA SER A 58 -11.49 -9.46 -19.91
C SER A 58 -10.21 -9.81 -19.18
N CYS A 59 -9.26 -10.37 -19.91
CA CYS A 59 -7.96 -10.79 -19.42
C CYS A 59 -6.87 -9.85 -19.93
N ARG A 60 -5.77 -9.79 -19.21
CA ARG A 60 -4.56 -9.09 -19.63
C ARG A 60 -3.34 -9.94 -19.36
N ALA A 61 -2.47 -10.05 -20.36
CA ALA A 61 -1.14 -10.61 -20.18
C ALA A 61 -0.27 -9.61 -19.41
N VAL A 62 0.30 -10.03 -18.30
CA VAL A 62 1.25 -9.26 -17.49
C VAL A 62 2.61 -9.93 -17.61
N ALA A 63 3.53 -9.25 -18.30
CA ALA A 63 4.91 -9.71 -18.39
C ALA A 63 5.69 -9.24 -17.17
N MET A 64 6.37 -10.17 -16.49
CA MET A 64 7.32 -9.86 -15.43
C MET A 64 8.70 -9.68 -16.06
N VAL A 65 9.19 -8.44 -16.14
CA VAL A 65 10.49 -8.13 -16.75
C VAL A 65 11.56 -7.95 -15.66
N PRO A 66 12.68 -8.69 -15.70
CA PRO A 66 13.74 -8.50 -14.71
C PRO A 66 14.37 -7.12 -14.83
N MET A 67 14.44 -6.43 -13.69
CA MET A 67 15.05 -5.11 -13.55
C MET A 67 16.01 -5.11 -12.39
N ILE A 68 16.95 -4.16 -12.41
CA ILE A 68 17.78 -3.83 -11.26
C ILE A 68 17.19 -2.59 -10.62
N ARG A 69 16.84 -2.66 -9.34
CA ARG A 69 16.48 -1.52 -8.52
C ARG A 69 17.77 -0.90 -7.99
N GLU A 70 18.10 0.28 -8.50
CA GLU A 70 19.14 1.12 -7.92
C GLU A 70 18.51 2.00 -6.84
N THR A 71 18.94 1.82 -5.60
CA THR A 71 18.56 2.68 -4.48
C THR A 71 19.76 3.53 -4.10
N LYS A 72 19.70 4.82 -4.40
CA LYS A 72 20.73 5.80 -4.05
C LYS A 72 20.28 6.57 -2.82
N THR A 73 20.93 6.31 -1.69
CA THR A 73 20.73 7.06 -0.45
C THR A 73 21.76 8.16 -0.40
N VAL A 74 21.33 9.40 -0.63
CA VAL A 74 22.15 10.60 -0.49
C VAL A 74 22.01 11.11 0.93
N ARG A 75 23.13 11.25 1.64
CA ARG A 75 23.16 11.80 3.00
C ARG A 75 23.86 13.13 2.97
N MET A 76 23.13 14.19 3.27
CA MET A 76 23.72 15.52 3.37
C MET A 76 24.13 15.78 4.82
N ILE A 77 25.38 16.23 4.96
CA ILE A 77 25.91 16.73 6.21
C ILE A 77 25.26 18.09 6.48
N ASP A 78 24.48 18.17 7.56
CA ASP A 78 23.89 19.41 8.02
C ASP A 78 24.93 20.28 8.78
N ALA A 79 24.60 21.55 9.01
CA ALA A 79 25.44 22.54 9.68
C ALA A 79 26.01 22.06 11.04
N GLY A 80 25.38 21.07 11.68
CA GLY A 80 25.82 20.46 12.93
C GLY A 80 27.25 19.87 12.89
N VAL A 81 27.67 19.24 11.79
CA VAL A 81 29.03 18.66 11.73
C VAL A 81 30.11 19.74 11.72
N TYR A 82 29.85 20.89 11.09
CA TYR A 82 30.78 22.03 11.13
C TYR A 82 30.95 22.57 12.55
N TRP A 83 29.88 22.53 13.36
CA TRP A 83 29.94 22.92 14.76
C TRP A 83 30.82 21.98 15.60
N GLU A 84 30.74 20.66 15.37
CA GLU A 84 31.59 19.68 16.05
C GLU A 84 33.07 19.84 15.72
N TYR A 85 33.41 20.03 14.44
CA TYR A 85 34.77 20.39 14.02
C TYR A 85 35.21 21.72 14.63
N GLY A 86 34.30 22.68 14.76
CA GLY A 86 34.55 23.96 15.43
C GLY A 86 34.91 23.80 16.92
N ILE A 87 34.14 23.01 17.68
CA ILE A 87 34.44 22.70 19.08
C ILE A 87 35.78 21.97 19.19
N ALA A 88 36.04 20.99 18.33
CA ALA A 88 37.30 20.25 18.33
C ALA A 88 38.48 21.18 18.07
N ALA A 89 38.41 22.04 17.05
CA ALA A 89 39.46 23.01 16.74
C ALA A 89 39.68 24.00 17.90
N LEU A 90 38.61 24.52 18.49
CA LEU A 90 38.69 25.47 19.61
C LEU A 90 39.34 24.83 20.85
N THR A 91 38.88 23.65 21.27
CA THR A 91 39.40 22.95 22.45
C THR A 91 40.84 22.49 22.26
N LEU A 92 41.21 21.97 21.09
CA LEU A 92 42.61 21.65 20.75
C LEU A 92 43.48 22.90 20.68
N GLY A 93 42.94 24.03 20.22
CA GLY A 93 43.61 25.33 20.24
C GLY A 93 43.91 25.82 21.66
N VAL A 94 42.90 25.78 22.54
CA VAL A 94 43.06 26.11 23.98
C VAL A 94 44.06 25.17 24.65
N ALA A 95 43.98 23.86 24.36
CA ALA A 95 44.93 22.88 24.89
C ALA A 95 46.37 23.19 24.46
N SER A 96 46.59 23.42 23.16
CA SER A 96 47.90 23.78 22.61
C SER A 96 48.43 25.06 23.26
N TYR A 97 47.60 26.08 23.41
CA TYR A 97 47.98 27.32 24.07
C TYR A 97 48.33 27.10 25.55
N ALA A 98 47.58 26.27 26.27
CA ALA A 98 47.88 25.91 27.67
C ALA A 98 49.20 25.13 27.81
N PHE A 99 49.57 24.29 26.84
CA PHE A 99 50.88 23.61 26.85
C PHE A 99 52.04 24.57 26.56
N VAL A 100 51.85 25.58 25.71
CA VAL A 100 52.87 26.60 25.39
C VAL A 100 53.00 27.65 26.50
N ARG A 101 51.89 28.04 27.13
CA ARG A 101 51.80 29.07 28.18
C ARG A 101 50.99 28.55 29.39
N PRO A 102 51.51 27.58 30.16
CA PRO A 102 50.78 27.00 31.29
C PRO A 102 50.44 28.02 32.39
N GLU A 103 51.22 29.11 32.49
CA GLU A 103 50.97 30.18 33.46
C GLU A 103 49.66 30.93 33.20
N ALA A 104 49.14 30.92 31.96
CA ALA A 104 47.87 31.57 31.64
C ALA A 104 46.66 30.85 32.26
N PHE A 105 46.79 29.57 32.57
CA PHE A 105 45.72 28.71 33.11
C PHE A 105 46.03 28.19 34.52
N SER A 106 47.19 28.53 35.07
CA SER A 106 47.58 28.11 36.41
C SER A 106 46.83 28.87 37.50
N ARG A 107 46.50 28.19 38.60
CA ARG A 107 46.00 28.84 39.81
C ARG A 107 47.10 29.67 40.47
N PRO A 108 46.82 30.88 40.95
CA PRO A 108 47.75 31.61 41.79
C PRO A 108 47.85 30.92 43.15
N LEU A 109 49.07 30.70 43.64
CA LEU A 109 49.36 30.34 45.02
C LEU A 109 50.16 31.46 45.67
N ILE A 110 49.99 31.61 46.98
CA ILE A 110 50.80 32.52 47.79
C ILE A 110 51.88 31.66 48.45
N ASN A 111 53.16 31.97 48.20
CA ASN A 111 54.27 31.27 48.85
C ASN A 111 54.44 31.72 50.32
N ALA A 112 55.38 31.14 51.06
CA ALA A 112 55.62 31.47 52.46
C ALA A 112 56.07 32.93 52.65
N GLU A 113 56.61 33.54 51.60
CA GLU A 113 57.08 34.91 51.51
C GLU A 113 55.98 35.92 51.14
N GLY A 114 54.75 35.47 50.88
CA GLY A 114 53.61 36.31 50.53
C GLY A 114 53.54 36.70 49.04
N GLU A 115 54.41 36.18 48.19
CA GLU A 115 54.42 36.40 46.75
C GLU A 115 53.45 35.47 46.01
N ILE A 116 52.86 35.99 44.93
CA ILE A 116 51.98 35.20 44.07
C ILE A 116 52.82 34.37 43.09
N VAL A 117 52.97 33.08 43.38
CA VAL A 117 53.61 32.10 42.50
C VAL A 117 52.55 31.27 41.78
N ARG A 118 52.74 31.06 40.48
CA ARG A 118 51.79 30.31 39.64
C ARG A 118 52.19 28.84 39.52
N GLU A 119 51.32 27.92 39.91
CA GLU A 119 51.57 26.48 39.76
C GLU A 119 51.29 26.00 38.33
N ARG A 120 52.37 25.82 37.55
CA ARG A 120 52.31 25.32 36.17
C ARG A 120 51.58 23.98 36.02
N ARG A 121 51.65 23.11 37.03
CA ARG A 121 51.00 21.78 37.01
C ARG A 121 49.49 21.90 36.73
N SER A 122 48.82 22.85 37.39
CA SER A 122 47.39 23.08 37.19
C SER A 122 47.06 23.52 35.76
N GLY A 123 47.91 24.35 35.13
CA GLY A 123 47.79 24.74 33.73
C GLY A 123 47.94 23.58 32.75
N TYR A 124 48.91 22.70 32.98
CA TYR A 124 49.07 21.47 32.20
C TYR A 124 47.89 20.50 32.37
N THR A 125 47.33 20.39 33.58
CA THR A 125 46.14 19.56 33.83
C THR A 125 44.92 20.08 33.07
N SER A 126 44.68 21.40 33.06
CA SER A 126 43.60 21.98 32.25
C SER A 126 43.85 21.79 30.75
N GLY A 127 45.09 21.95 30.29
CA GLY A 127 45.47 21.70 28.90
C GLY A 127 45.20 20.25 28.47
N GLY A 128 45.53 19.28 29.33
CA GLY A 128 45.23 17.87 29.11
C GLY A 128 43.73 17.57 29.04
N LEU A 129 42.92 18.22 29.89
CA LEU A 129 41.46 18.08 29.83
C LEU A 129 40.89 18.62 28.50
N PHE A 130 41.30 19.81 28.09
CA PHE A 130 40.88 20.37 26.80
C PHE A 130 41.36 19.53 25.61
N ALA A 131 42.57 18.96 25.68
CA ALA A 131 43.07 18.04 24.67
C ALA A 131 42.20 16.78 24.57
N ALA A 132 41.82 16.18 25.70
CA ALA A 132 40.94 15.01 25.74
C ALA A 132 39.57 15.30 25.13
N ILE A 133 38.95 16.44 25.48
CA ILE A 133 37.67 16.88 24.92
C ILE A 133 37.80 17.11 23.41
N GLY A 134 38.88 17.75 22.97
CA GLY A 134 39.12 18.05 21.56
C GLY A 134 39.33 16.79 20.72
N VAL A 135 40.14 15.85 21.19
CA VAL A 135 40.34 14.55 20.53
C VAL A 135 39.03 13.77 20.45
N TYR A 136 38.25 13.73 21.53
CA TYR A 136 36.95 13.06 21.54
C TYR A 136 35.99 13.68 20.52
N SER A 137 35.86 15.01 20.53
CA SER A 137 34.97 15.75 19.61
C SER A 137 35.41 15.56 18.14
N LEU A 138 36.71 15.59 17.88
CA LEU A 138 37.25 15.33 16.53
C LEU A 138 36.95 13.90 16.07
N SER A 139 37.06 12.93 16.98
CA SER A 139 36.80 11.52 16.69
C SER A 139 35.32 11.29 16.36
N ALA A 140 34.42 11.93 17.11
CA ALA A 140 32.98 11.91 16.83
C ALA A 140 32.68 12.51 15.44
N ALA A 141 33.22 13.70 15.14
CA ALA A 141 33.02 14.36 13.85
C ALA A 141 33.54 13.51 12.66
N ILE A 142 34.66 12.80 12.84
CA ILE A 142 35.19 11.86 11.83
C ILE A 142 34.23 10.68 11.62
N ILE A 143 33.73 10.07 12.70
CA ILE A 143 32.79 8.94 12.61
C ILE A 143 31.52 9.36 11.88
N ASP A 144 30.98 10.52 12.22
CA ASP A 144 29.75 11.02 11.60
C ASP A 144 29.97 11.40 10.13
N SER A 145 31.13 11.97 9.79
CA SER A 145 31.52 12.22 8.39
C SER A 145 31.65 10.94 7.58
N VAL A 146 32.14 9.83 8.17
CA VAL A 146 32.19 8.53 7.50
C VAL A 146 30.78 7.95 7.31
N ARG A 147 29.89 8.11 8.29
CA ARG A 147 28.49 7.63 8.21
C ARG A 147 27.65 8.42 7.21
N ALA A 148 27.97 9.70 7.01
CA ALA A 148 27.32 10.56 6.03
C ALA A 148 27.70 10.25 4.57
N ARG A 149 28.50 9.21 4.31
CA ARG A 149 28.77 8.80 2.93
C ARG A 149 27.50 8.28 2.26
N ASP A 150 27.30 8.74 1.03
CA ASP A 150 26.28 8.21 0.13
C ASP A 150 26.48 6.71 -0.07
N SER A 151 25.37 6.00 -0.17
CA SER A 151 25.37 4.57 -0.46
C SER A 151 24.48 4.28 -1.65
N VAL A 152 24.98 3.48 -2.59
CA VAL A 152 24.21 2.95 -3.70
C VAL A 152 24.06 1.45 -3.50
N THR A 153 22.83 0.96 -3.49
CA THR A 153 22.51 -0.45 -3.38
C THR A 153 21.78 -0.90 -4.62
N TYR A 154 22.21 -2.04 -5.18
CA TYR A 154 21.59 -2.67 -6.33
C TYR A 154 20.86 -3.93 -5.85
N GLU A 155 19.56 -3.99 -6.11
CA GLU A 155 18.73 -5.14 -5.78
C GLU A 155 18.02 -5.66 -7.02
N ASP A 156 17.81 -6.96 -7.06
CA ASP A 156 17.06 -7.57 -8.13
C ASP A 156 15.57 -7.38 -7.92
N THR A 157 14.87 -6.99 -8.97
CA THR A 157 13.43 -6.78 -8.93
C THR A 157 12.77 -7.19 -10.24
N LEU A 158 11.45 -7.23 -10.24
CA LEU A 158 10.64 -7.52 -11.42
C LEU A 158 9.68 -6.35 -11.66
N GLU A 159 9.73 -5.76 -12.86
CA GLU A 159 8.77 -4.76 -13.30
C GLU A 159 7.57 -5.46 -13.94
N ARG A 160 6.35 -5.07 -13.54
CA ARG A 160 5.11 -5.54 -14.16
C ARG A 160 4.82 -4.71 -15.40
N ARG A 161 4.81 -5.34 -16.58
CA ARG A 161 4.40 -4.71 -17.83
C ARG A 161 3.04 -5.25 -18.28
N PRO A 162 1.95 -4.49 -18.05
CA PRO A 162 0.64 -4.88 -18.51
C PRO A 162 0.54 -4.76 -20.04
N GLY A 163 0.06 -5.81 -20.69
CA GLY A 163 -0.33 -5.78 -22.11
C GLY A 163 -1.69 -5.12 -22.34
N GLY A 164 -2.23 -5.27 -23.55
CA GLY A 164 -3.61 -4.89 -23.85
C GLY A 164 -4.62 -5.79 -23.15
N ALA A 165 -5.81 -5.26 -22.85
CA ALA A 165 -6.94 -6.07 -22.44
C ALA A 165 -7.49 -6.83 -23.66
N VAL A 166 -7.70 -8.13 -23.51
CA VAL A 166 -8.24 -9.05 -24.53
C VAL A 166 -9.31 -9.94 -23.89
N PRO A 167 -10.25 -10.51 -24.65
CA PRO A 167 -11.15 -11.53 -24.12
C PRO A 167 -10.37 -12.68 -23.48
N CYS A 168 -10.81 -13.17 -22.32
CA CYS A 168 -10.25 -14.39 -21.74
C CYS A 168 -10.56 -15.61 -22.63
N ASP A 169 -9.85 -16.73 -22.43
CA ASP A 169 -10.22 -18.02 -23.01
C ASP A 169 -10.56 -19.02 -21.88
N PRO A 170 -11.81 -19.50 -21.77
CA PRO A 170 -12.97 -19.12 -22.57
C PRO A 170 -13.46 -17.70 -22.24
N GLU A 171 -14.01 -17.02 -23.26
CA GLU A 171 -14.52 -15.63 -23.19
C GLU A 171 -15.73 -15.53 -22.27
N GLU A 172 -16.66 -16.47 -22.43
CA GLU A 172 -17.88 -16.57 -21.64
C GLU A 172 -17.86 -17.81 -20.76
N VAL A 173 -18.17 -17.61 -19.48
CA VAL A 173 -18.37 -18.69 -18.52
C VAL A 173 -19.72 -18.55 -17.82
N PRO A 174 -20.38 -19.66 -17.46
CA PRO A 174 -21.57 -19.61 -16.63
C PRO A 174 -21.26 -19.00 -15.25
N TRP A 175 -22.15 -18.17 -14.73
CA TRP A 175 -22.02 -17.60 -13.39
C TRP A 175 -22.50 -18.60 -12.33
N ARG A 176 -21.67 -19.59 -12.00
CA ARG A 176 -22.05 -20.80 -11.25
C ARG A 176 -22.16 -20.62 -9.74
N GLU A 177 -23.17 -21.24 -9.14
CA GLU A 177 -23.33 -21.37 -7.68
C GLU A 177 -23.32 -20.04 -6.90
N ARG A 178 -23.66 -18.92 -7.53
CA ARG A 178 -23.62 -17.58 -6.92
C ARG A 178 -25.01 -17.11 -6.53
N SER A 179 -25.07 -16.30 -5.47
CA SER A 179 -26.29 -15.59 -5.09
C SER A 179 -26.60 -14.51 -6.10
N VAL A 180 -27.86 -14.39 -6.48
CA VAL A 180 -28.39 -13.32 -7.31
C VAL A 180 -29.68 -12.79 -6.68
N ALA A 181 -30.06 -11.56 -7.00
CA ALA A 181 -31.30 -11.00 -6.50
C ALA A 181 -32.08 -10.32 -7.61
N LEU A 182 -33.36 -10.63 -7.74
CA LEU A 182 -34.28 -9.89 -8.59
C LEU A 182 -34.88 -8.73 -7.80
N ILE A 183 -34.70 -7.53 -8.29
CA ILE A 183 -35.25 -6.30 -7.73
C ILE A 183 -36.41 -5.87 -8.61
N VAL A 184 -37.61 -5.82 -8.04
CA VAL A 184 -38.83 -5.35 -8.71
C VAL A 184 -39.44 -4.24 -7.86
N GLY A 185 -39.30 -2.99 -8.31
CA GLY A 185 -39.65 -1.83 -7.48
C GLY A 185 -38.90 -1.82 -6.15
N ALA A 186 -39.62 -1.91 -5.03
CA ALA A 186 -39.06 -1.97 -3.68
C ALA A 186 -38.87 -3.41 -3.15
N ARG A 187 -39.20 -4.43 -3.93
CA ARG A 187 -39.16 -5.84 -3.50
C ARG A 187 -37.92 -6.52 -4.04
N GLU A 188 -37.34 -7.38 -3.22
CA GLU A 188 -36.16 -8.18 -3.57
C GLU A 188 -36.47 -9.66 -3.41
N VAL A 189 -36.17 -10.44 -4.45
CA VAL A 189 -36.30 -11.89 -4.45
C VAL A 189 -34.92 -12.48 -4.65
N ALA A 190 -34.41 -13.17 -3.63
CA ALA A 190 -33.12 -13.84 -3.70
C ALA A 190 -33.22 -15.18 -4.46
N GLY A 191 -32.17 -15.51 -5.20
CA GLY A 191 -31.99 -16.80 -5.86
C GLY A 191 -30.52 -17.22 -5.87
N ARG A 192 -30.27 -18.43 -6.34
CA ARG A 192 -28.91 -18.95 -6.52
C ARG A 192 -28.82 -19.64 -7.87
N THR A 193 -27.75 -19.34 -8.61
CA THR A 193 -27.50 -19.98 -9.90
C THR A 193 -26.99 -21.41 -9.75
N ASP A 194 -27.33 -22.28 -10.70
CA ASP A 194 -26.80 -23.64 -10.83
C ASP A 194 -25.44 -23.69 -11.54
N ASP A 195 -24.97 -24.89 -11.88
CA ASP A 195 -23.71 -25.14 -12.59
C ASP A 195 -23.73 -24.66 -14.05
N GLU A 196 -24.89 -24.40 -14.62
CA GLU A 196 -25.04 -23.79 -15.94
C GLU A 196 -25.25 -22.28 -15.88
N GLY A 197 -25.28 -21.69 -14.67
CA GLY A 197 -25.55 -20.27 -14.46
C GLY A 197 -27.05 -19.93 -14.55
N ARG A 198 -27.94 -20.92 -14.43
CA ARG A 198 -29.39 -20.73 -14.50
C ARG A 198 -29.96 -20.50 -13.11
N VAL A 199 -30.98 -19.66 -13.02
CA VAL A 199 -31.74 -19.40 -11.80
C VAL A 199 -33.22 -19.36 -12.12
N GLU A 200 -34.04 -19.92 -11.24
CA GLU A 200 -35.49 -19.74 -11.25
C GLU A 200 -35.88 -18.83 -10.07
N LEU A 201 -36.60 -17.76 -10.37
CA LEU A 201 -37.03 -16.74 -9.42
C LEU A 201 -38.56 -16.64 -9.44
N LEU A 202 -39.18 -16.63 -8.27
CA LEU A 202 -40.62 -16.40 -8.15
C LEU A 202 -40.88 -14.90 -8.04
N LEU A 203 -41.63 -14.35 -8.99
CA LEU A 203 -42.01 -12.95 -9.00
C LEU A 203 -42.93 -12.65 -7.81
N PRO A 204 -42.78 -11.47 -7.17
CA PRO A 204 -43.72 -11.06 -6.14
C PRO A 204 -45.10 -10.82 -6.76
N SER A 205 -46.17 -11.21 -6.07
CA SER A 205 -47.54 -10.91 -6.49
C SER A 205 -47.79 -9.40 -6.56
N ALA A 206 -48.62 -8.95 -7.49
CA ALA A 206 -49.06 -7.56 -7.56
C ALA A 206 -49.72 -7.12 -6.24
N SER A 207 -49.33 -5.97 -5.68
CA SER A 207 -50.00 -5.45 -4.47
C SER A 207 -51.22 -4.59 -4.79
N ASP A 208 -51.24 -4.04 -5.99
CA ASP A 208 -52.35 -3.27 -6.52
C ASP A 208 -52.91 -4.02 -7.75
N PRO A 209 -54.22 -4.26 -7.85
CA PRO A 209 -54.84 -4.81 -9.06
C PRO A 209 -54.44 -4.08 -10.36
N ALA A 210 -54.10 -2.80 -10.29
CA ALA A 210 -53.61 -2.01 -11.42
C ALA A 210 -52.22 -2.43 -11.94
N GLU A 211 -51.42 -3.14 -11.13
CA GLU A 211 -50.10 -3.67 -11.52
C GLU A 211 -50.20 -4.98 -12.32
N VAL A 212 -51.35 -5.67 -12.25
CA VAL A 212 -51.54 -6.98 -12.87
C VAL A 212 -51.48 -6.87 -14.39
N GLY A 213 -50.61 -7.66 -15.02
CA GLY A 213 -50.45 -7.66 -16.48
C GLY A 213 -49.65 -6.47 -17.04
N VAL A 214 -49.19 -5.56 -16.19
CA VAL A 214 -48.33 -4.44 -16.58
C VAL A 214 -46.87 -4.88 -16.61
N ARG A 215 -46.14 -4.48 -17.66
CA ARG A 215 -44.69 -4.65 -17.72
C ARG A 215 -44.02 -3.67 -16.78
N MET A 216 -43.28 -4.19 -15.83
CA MET A 216 -42.54 -3.41 -14.85
C MET A 216 -41.03 -3.52 -15.09
N PRO A 217 -40.29 -2.41 -14.96
CA PRO A 217 -38.84 -2.45 -14.96
C PRO A 217 -38.36 -3.21 -13.71
N ALA A 218 -37.45 -4.15 -13.92
CA ALA A 218 -36.80 -4.92 -12.89
C ALA A 218 -35.30 -5.03 -13.17
N ALA A 219 -34.55 -5.50 -12.20
CA ALA A 219 -33.12 -5.72 -12.37
C ALA A 219 -32.68 -7.02 -11.69
N ILE A 220 -31.91 -7.84 -12.41
CA ILE A 220 -31.21 -8.98 -11.83
C ILE A 220 -29.85 -8.47 -11.35
N ARG A 221 -29.72 -8.32 -10.03
CA ARG A 221 -28.47 -7.97 -9.36
C ARG A 221 -27.60 -9.21 -9.22
N VAL A 222 -26.42 -9.15 -9.83
CA VAL A 222 -25.46 -10.26 -9.90
C VAL A 222 -24.39 -10.11 -8.80
N ASP A 223 -24.00 -8.87 -8.51
CA ASP A 223 -23.11 -8.48 -7.42
C ASP A 223 -23.43 -7.04 -6.94
N PRO A 224 -22.75 -6.48 -5.91
CA PRO A 224 -23.03 -5.13 -5.42
C PRO A 224 -22.83 -4.00 -6.43
N THR A 225 -22.09 -4.25 -7.51
CA THR A 225 -21.69 -3.28 -8.54
C THR A 225 -22.36 -3.52 -9.90
N HIS A 226 -22.97 -4.69 -10.12
CA HIS A 226 -23.56 -5.08 -11.40
C HIS A 226 -25.03 -5.51 -11.27
N ALA A 227 -25.87 -4.88 -12.09
CA ALA A 227 -27.27 -5.22 -12.26
C ALA A 227 -27.64 -5.25 -13.75
N ILE A 228 -28.41 -6.26 -14.14
CA ILE A 228 -28.89 -6.46 -15.51
C ILE A 228 -30.35 -6.05 -15.56
N ALA A 229 -30.68 -5.04 -16.37
CA ALA A 229 -32.06 -4.59 -16.55
C ALA A 229 -32.90 -5.66 -17.27
N VAL A 230 -34.08 -5.93 -16.73
CA VAL A 230 -35.07 -6.86 -17.30
C VAL A 230 -36.47 -6.26 -17.18
N GLU A 231 -37.41 -6.75 -17.99
CA GLU A 231 -38.84 -6.42 -17.84
C GLU A 231 -39.58 -7.67 -17.33
N VAL A 232 -40.45 -7.48 -16.35
CA VAL A 232 -41.28 -8.56 -15.79
C VAL A 232 -42.75 -8.16 -15.77
N VAL A 233 -43.64 -9.14 -15.86
CA VAL A 233 -45.10 -8.94 -15.74
C VAL A 233 -45.58 -9.53 -14.42
N LEU A 234 -46.22 -8.73 -13.57
CA LEU A 234 -46.73 -9.24 -12.30
C LEU A 234 -48.06 -9.98 -12.49
N ALA A 235 -48.19 -11.12 -11.81
CA ALA A 235 -49.43 -11.86 -11.71
C ALA A 235 -50.25 -11.38 -10.51
N ALA A 236 -51.56 -11.55 -10.57
CA ALA A 236 -52.43 -11.38 -9.41
C ALA A 236 -52.01 -12.35 -8.30
N GLU A 237 -52.23 -11.95 -7.05
CA GLU A 237 -52.10 -12.83 -5.91
C GLU A 237 -53.02 -14.04 -6.12
N PRO A 238 -52.51 -15.29 -6.00
CA PRO A 238 -53.37 -16.46 -6.08
C PRO A 238 -54.42 -16.32 -4.98
N ASP A 239 -55.69 -16.39 -5.35
CA ASP A 239 -56.79 -16.34 -4.41
C ASP A 239 -56.70 -17.60 -3.53
N ASP A 240 -56.15 -17.47 -2.31
CA ASP A 240 -56.01 -18.54 -1.33
C ASP A 240 -57.38 -19.06 -0.79
N GLY A 241 -58.47 -18.68 -1.45
CA GLY A 241 -59.84 -18.78 -0.99
C GLY A 241 -60.75 -19.75 -1.74
N GLU A 242 -60.38 -21.02 -1.91
CA GLU A 242 -61.38 -22.10 -1.82
C GLU A 242 -60.72 -23.47 -1.56
N ALA A 243 -60.44 -23.75 -0.27
CA ALA A 243 -60.22 -25.13 0.14
C ALA A 243 -61.51 -25.92 -0.17
N PRO A 244 -61.47 -27.01 -0.97
CA PRO A 244 -62.68 -27.76 -1.26
C PRO A 244 -63.20 -28.36 0.05
N THR A 245 -64.33 -27.86 0.52
CA THR A 245 -65.11 -28.49 1.60
C THR A 245 -65.37 -29.94 1.20
N ARG A 246 -64.63 -30.84 1.83
CA ARG A 246 -64.75 -32.29 1.69
C ARG A 246 -66.13 -32.68 2.22
N SER A 247 -67.13 -32.77 1.35
CA SER A 247 -68.42 -33.34 1.71
C SER A 247 -68.23 -34.84 1.94
N GLU A 248 -68.15 -35.24 3.21
CA GLU A 248 -68.42 -36.62 3.61
C GLU A 248 -69.82 -37.00 3.12
N ARG A 249 -69.90 -38.04 2.28
CA ARG A 249 -71.13 -38.82 2.13
C ARG A 249 -70.89 -40.19 2.77
N ARG A 250 -71.70 -40.45 3.79
CA ARG A 250 -72.02 -41.77 4.34
C ARG A 250 -72.75 -42.62 3.31
#